data_AF-A0A5D0UT02-F1
#
_entry.id   AF-A0A5D0UT02-F1
#
_cell.length_a   1.000
_cell.length_b   1.000
_cell.length_c   1.000
_cell.angle_alpha   90.00
_cell.angle_beta   90.00
_cell.angle_gamma   90.00
#
_symmetry.space_group_name_H-M   'P 1'
#
loop_
_entity.id
_entity.type
_entity.pdbx_description
1 polymer ?
#
loop_
_entity_poly.entity_id
_entity_poly.type
_entity_poly.pdbx_seq_one_letter_code
_entity_poly.pdbx_strand_id
1 'polypeptide(L)'
;MMSSASLLRCEAIAWVDDDWPGWVRVRLVDADGRTWFFVDKVPIFFDEAILPGAPLPQLAFVRCNVVGQQEDQILVVSTVPDHVEAEDGTTQFRVRPSQVWRRE
;
A
#
# COMPACT_ATOMS: atom_id res chain seq x y z
N MET A 1 9.21 14.14 17.08
CA MET A 1 7.97 14.53 16.39
C MET A 1 7.55 13.34 15.55
N MET A 2 6.52 12.60 15.96
CA MET A 2 6.05 11.46 15.16
C MET A 2 5.36 12.04 13.92
N SER A 3 5.96 11.83 12.74
CA SER A 3 5.27 12.10 11.47
C SER A 3 3.95 11.34 11.49
N SER A 4 2.83 12.00 11.20
CA SER A 4 1.62 11.27 10.85
C SER A 4 1.92 10.42 9.60
N ALA A 5 1.57 9.12 9.65
CA ALA A 5 1.75 8.25 8.50
C ALA A 5 0.84 8.72 7.36
N SER A 6 1.38 8.78 6.15
CA SER A 6 0.61 8.99 4.92
C SER A 6 0.01 7.67 4.42
N LEU A 7 -0.91 7.75 3.47
CA LEU A 7 -1.51 6.59 2.81
C LEU A 7 -1.00 6.49 1.38
N LEU A 8 -0.39 5.37 1.05
CA LEU A 8 0.00 5.01 -0.30
C LEU A 8 -1.18 4.32 -1.00
N ARG A 9 -1.64 4.88 -2.11
CA ARG A 9 -2.70 4.35 -2.94
C ARG A 9 -2.25 3.10 -3.69
N CYS A 10 -2.97 2.00 -3.48
CA CYS A 10 -2.78 0.70 -4.11
C CYS A 10 -4.13 0.12 -4.59
N GLU A 11 -4.12 -1.12 -5.06
CA GLU A 11 -5.33 -1.84 -5.47
C GLU A 11 -5.31 -3.29 -4.94
N ALA A 12 -6.32 -3.70 -4.18
CA ALA A 12 -6.55 -5.13 -3.93
C ALA A 12 -7.00 -5.79 -5.24
N ILE A 13 -6.36 -6.90 -5.62
CA ILE A 13 -6.56 -7.56 -6.92
C ILE A 13 -6.94 -9.04 -6.82
N ALA A 14 -6.71 -9.69 -5.68
CA ALA A 14 -7.17 -11.04 -5.42
C ALA A 14 -7.41 -11.28 -3.92
N TRP A 15 -8.37 -12.15 -3.62
CA TRP A 15 -8.47 -12.80 -2.31
C TRP A 15 -7.44 -13.93 -2.26
N VAL A 16 -6.72 -14.03 -1.14
CA VAL A 16 -5.74 -15.10 -0.87
C VAL A 16 -6.34 -16.12 0.09
N ASP A 17 -7.07 -15.62 1.10
CA ASP A 17 -7.75 -16.42 2.11
C ASP A 17 -9.00 -15.65 2.56
N ASP A 18 -10.12 -16.35 2.78
CA ASP A 18 -11.37 -15.79 3.27
C ASP A 18 -11.63 -16.10 4.76
N ASP A 19 -10.76 -16.89 5.41
CA ASP A 19 -10.80 -17.11 6.85
C ASP A 19 -10.50 -15.82 7.61
N TRP A 20 -11.33 -15.50 8.61
CA TRP A 20 -11.22 -14.24 9.37
C TRP A 20 -9.79 -14.02 9.91
N PRO A 21 -9.14 -12.86 9.65
CA PRO A 21 -9.71 -11.59 9.16
C PRO A 21 -9.71 -11.41 7.63
N GLY A 22 -9.47 -12.46 6.86
CA GLY A 22 -9.27 -12.45 5.42
C GLY A 22 -7.88 -11.97 5.03
N TRP A 23 -7.36 -12.47 3.91
CA TRP A 23 -6.10 -12.04 3.31
C TRP A 23 -6.32 -11.67 1.84
N VAL A 24 -5.64 -10.62 1.41
CA VAL A 24 -5.72 -10.12 0.04
C VAL A 24 -4.35 -9.88 -0.55
N ARG A 25 -4.26 -10.01 -1.87
CA ARG A 25 -3.12 -9.56 -2.65
C ARG A 25 -3.40 -8.14 -3.14
N VAL A 26 -2.50 -7.22 -2.81
CA VAL A 26 -2.54 -5.81 -3.18
C VAL A 26 -1.43 -5.49 -4.16
N ARG A 27 -1.74 -4.67 -5.17
CA ARG A 27 -0.84 -4.22 -6.22
C ARG A 27 -0.54 -2.74 -6.07
N LEU A 28 0.74 -2.39 -6.21
CA LEU A 28 1.23 -1.03 -6.47
C LEU A 28 1.91 -1.00 -7.83
N VAL A 29 1.58 -0.01 -8.65
CA VAL A 29 2.41 0.37 -9.81
C VAL A 29 3.15 1.63 -9.45
N ASP A 30 4.48 1.57 -9.46
CA ASP A 30 5.34 2.65 -8.99
C ASP A 30 5.58 3.70 -10.09
N ALA A 31 6.36 4.73 -9.77
CA ALA A 31 6.62 5.84 -10.69
C ALA A 31 7.35 5.42 -11.98
N ASP A 32 8.14 4.35 -11.91
CA ASP A 32 8.93 3.80 -13.01
C ASP A 32 8.12 2.74 -13.80
N GLY A 33 6.86 2.49 -13.42
CA GLY A 33 5.99 1.51 -14.05
C GLY A 33 6.23 0.07 -13.58
N ARG A 34 7.09 -0.13 -12.57
CA ARG A 34 7.29 -1.46 -11.96
C ARG A 34 6.08 -1.80 -11.09
N THR A 35 5.65 -3.06 -11.19
CA THR A 35 4.56 -3.60 -10.38
C THR A 35 5.12 -4.30 -9.15
N TRP A 36 4.53 -4.00 -8.00
CA TRP A 36 4.83 -4.59 -6.70
C TRP A 36 3.58 -5.25 -6.14
N PHE A 37 3.77 -6.33 -5.40
CA PHE A 37 2.69 -7.08 -4.76
C PHE A 37 2.93 -7.22 -3.27
N PHE A 38 1.89 -6.94 -2.49
CA PHE A 38 1.82 -7.14 -1.05
C PHE A 38 0.77 -8.21 -0.77
N VAL A 39 0.99 -9.06 0.23
CA VAL A 39 0.02 -10.07 0.67
C VAL A 39 -0.07 -9.98 2.19
N ASP A 40 -1.21 -9.53 2.70
CA ASP A 40 -1.46 -9.39 4.14
C ASP A 40 -2.97 -9.43 4.43
N LYS A 41 -3.30 -9.34 5.71
CA LYS A 41 -4.66 -9.34 6.24
C LYS A 41 -5.45 -8.14 5.73
N VAL A 42 -6.74 -8.31 5.47
CA VAL A 42 -7.65 -7.22 5.02
C VAL A 42 -7.54 -5.95 5.88
N PRO A 43 -7.52 -5.99 7.23
CA PRO A 43 -7.45 -4.79 8.06
C PRO A 43 -6.14 -4.00 7.95
N ILE A 44 -5.09 -4.54 7.31
CA ILE A 44 -3.87 -3.79 7.01
C ILE A 44 -4.11 -2.79 5.88
N PHE A 45 -4.99 -3.13 4.93
CA PHE A 45 -5.18 -2.36 3.70
C PHE A 45 -6.46 -1.52 3.66
N PHE A 46 -7.39 -1.77 4.59
CA PHE A 46 -8.72 -1.17 4.62
C PHE A 46 -9.09 -0.71 6.03
N ASP A 47 -9.45 0.57 6.19
CA ASP A 47 -9.96 1.13 7.45
C ASP A 47 -11.34 0.51 7.80
N GLU A 48 -12.20 0.34 6.81
CA GLU A 48 -13.44 -0.45 6.90
C GLU A 48 -13.26 -1.76 6.15
N ALA A 49 -13.32 -2.88 6.87
CA ALA A 49 -13.06 -4.19 6.27
C ALA A 49 -14.03 -4.50 5.12
N ILE A 50 -13.48 -4.90 3.98
CA ILE A 50 -14.26 -5.39 2.85
C ILE A 50 -14.68 -6.84 3.12
N LEU A 51 -15.91 -7.22 2.76
CA LEU A 51 -16.40 -8.59 2.94
C LEU A 51 -15.74 -9.54 1.94
N PRO A 52 -15.46 -10.81 2.33
CA PRO A 52 -15.03 -11.84 1.40
C PRO A 52 -15.92 -11.92 0.16
N GLY A 53 -15.30 -12.05 -1.02
CA GLY A 53 -16.01 -12.07 -2.30
C GLY A 53 -16.44 -10.69 -2.83
N ALA A 54 -16.06 -9.59 -2.17
CA ALA A 54 -16.22 -8.25 -2.75
C ALA A 54 -15.54 -8.16 -4.14
N PRO A 55 -16.11 -7.41 -5.10
CA PRO A 55 -15.54 -7.27 -6.44
C PRO A 55 -14.14 -6.64 -6.42
N LEU A 56 -13.25 -7.16 -7.26
CA LEU A 56 -11.88 -6.67 -7.44
C LEU A 56 -11.66 -6.24 -8.90
N PRO A 57 -10.78 -5.26 -9.20
CA PRO A 57 -9.89 -4.59 -8.26
C PRO A 57 -10.61 -3.54 -7.38
N GLN A 58 -10.14 -3.37 -6.14
CA GLN A 58 -10.68 -2.40 -5.19
C GLN A 58 -9.58 -1.49 -4.65
N LEU A 59 -9.89 -0.21 -4.44
CA LEU A 59 -8.97 0.77 -3.86
C LEU A 59 -8.52 0.32 -2.46
N ALA A 60 -7.21 0.24 -2.27
CA ALA A 60 -6.57 -0.18 -1.02
C ALA A 60 -5.49 0.85 -0.63
N PHE A 61 -5.10 0.85 0.64
CA PHE A 61 -4.06 1.75 1.12
C PHE A 61 -2.99 1.01 1.91
N VAL A 62 -1.74 1.42 1.75
CA VAL A 62 -0.64 1.01 2.63
C VAL A 62 -0.21 2.23 3.43
N ARG A 63 -0.16 2.14 4.76
CA ARG A 63 0.42 3.23 5.56
C ARG A 63 1.90 3.35 5.25
N CYS A 64 2.34 4.57 5.01
CA CYS A 64 3.72 4.84 4.63
C CYS A 64 4.23 6.16 5.19
N ASN A 65 5.54 6.27 5.30
CA ASN A 65 6.24 7.53 5.52
C ASN A 65 6.93 7.98 4.23
N VAL A 66 6.83 9.25 3.87
CA VAL A 66 7.69 9.85 2.85
C VAL A 66 9.08 10.03 3.46
N VAL A 67 10.06 9.29 2.96
CA VAL A 67 11.43 9.28 3.49
C VAL A 67 12.41 10.05 2.61
N GLY A 68 11.98 10.47 1.42
CA GLY A 68 12.78 11.31 0.54
C GLY A 68 11.98 11.82 -0.66
N GLN A 69 12.58 12.77 -1.35
CA GLN A 69 12.11 13.29 -2.63
C GLN A 69 13.30 13.38 -3.57
N GLN A 70 13.10 12.96 -4.81
CA GLN A 70 14.09 13.04 -5.87
C GLN A 70 13.73 14.13 -6.88
N GLU A 71 14.58 14.30 -7.88
CA GLU A 71 14.31 15.11 -9.07
C GLU A 71 12.99 14.65 -9.73
N ASP A 72 12.32 15.54 -10.46
CA ASP A 72 11.01 15.32 -11.08
C ASP A 72 9.83 15.04 -10.12
N GLN A 73 9.96 15.45 -8.85
CA GLN A 73 8.92 15.31 -7.83
C GLN A 73 8.59 13.86 -7.45
N ILE A 74 9.45 12.89 -7.77
CA ILE A 74 9.29 11.51 -7.32
C ILE A 74 9.52 11.44 -5.80
N LEU A 75 8.59 10.82 -5.09
CA LEU A 75 8.69 10.56 -3.66
C LEU A 75 9.27 9.17 -3.42
N VAL A 76 10.14 9.02 -2.42
CA VAL A 76 10.51 7.72 -1.88
C VAL A 76 9.69 7.51 -0.61
N VAL A 77 8.89 6.45 -0.59
CA VAL A 77 8.05 6.09 0.56
C VAL A 77 8.54 4.79 1.18
N SER A 78 8.43 4.68 2.50
CA SER A 78 8.69 3.47 3.28
C SER A 78 7.39 2.98 3.89
N THR A 79 7.15 1.67 3.90
CA THR A 79 5.94 1.05 4.49
C THR A 79 5.96 0.94 6.02
N VAL A 80 6.91 1.60 6.68
CA VAL A 80 6.83 1.92 8.12
C VAL A 80 5.65 2.87 8.33
N PRO A 81 4.74 2.63 9.29
CA PRO A 81 4.92 1.82 10.51
C PRO A 81 4.53 0.34 10.43
N ASP A 82 3.89 -0.12 9.35
CA ASP A 82 3.27 -1.44 9.34
C ASP A 82 4.21 -2.55 8.87
N HIS A 83 5.38 -2.16 8.35
CA HIS A 83 6.39 -3.10 7.86
C HIS A 83 5.83 -4.06 6.80
N VAL A 84 4.85 -3.60 6.01
CA VAL A 84 4.32 -4.36 4.88
C VAL A 84 5.41 -4.47 3.82
N GLU A 85 5.81 -5.70 3.52
CA GLU A 85 6.85 -5.99 2.53
C GLU A 85 6.22 -6.41 1.21
N ALA A 86 6.84 -6.02 0.10
CA ALA A 86 6.59 -6.70 -1.15
C ALA A 86 7.07 -8.15 -1.06
N GLU A 87 6.61 -9.03 -1.94
CA GLU A 87 7.00 -10.45 -1.91
C GLU A 87 8.51 -10.72 -2.02
N ASP A 88 9.29 -9.76 -2.53
CA ASP A 88 10.76 -9.84 -2.60
C ASP A 88 11.46 -9.21 -1.38
N GLY A 89 10.72 -8.83 -0.34
CA GLY A 89 11.22 -8.16 0.87
C GLY A 89 11.39 -6.64 0.73
N THR A 90 11.06 -6.05 -0.43
CA THR A 90 11.18 -4.59 -0.60
C THR A 90 10.18 -3.84 0.26
N THR A 91 10.64 -2.79 0.97
CA THR A 91 9.81 -1.93 1.84
C THR A 91 9.86 -0.46 1.45
N GLN A 92 10.62 -0.10 0.42
CA GLN A 92 10.74 1.27 -0.08
C GLN A 92 10.38 1.36 -1.55
N PHE A 93 9.57 2.35 -1.90
CA PHE A 93 8.99 2.48 -3.25
C PHE A 93 9.12 3.90 -3.76
N ARG A 94 9.34 4.03 -5.07
CA ARG A 94 9.41 5.31 -5.79
C ARG A 94 8.04 5.62 -6.36
N VAL A 95 7.37 6.67 -5.90
CA VAL A 95 5.96 6.93 -6.23
C VAL A 95 5.75 8.38 -6.65
N ARG A 96 4.70 8.61 -7.43
CA ARG A 96 4.27 9.96 -7.78
C ARG A 96 3.55 10.60 -6.59
N PRO A 97 3.60 11.94 -6.42
CA PRO A 97 2.87 12.62 -5.35
C PRO A 97 1.37 12.33 -5.34
N SER A 98 0.76 12.14 -6.52
CA SER A 98 -0.66 11.78 -6.66
C SER A 98 -1.03 10.41 -6.08
N GLN A 99 -0.04 9.56 -5.78
CA GLN A 99 -0.24 8.25 -5.16
C GLN A 99 -0.19 8.31 -3.64
N VAL A 100 0.16 9.44 -3.03
CA VAL A 100 0.33 9.59 -1.58
C VAL A 100 -0.68 10.60 -1.05
N TRP A 101 -1.50 10.18 -0.09
CA TRP A 101 -2.45 11.04 0.60
C TRP A 101 -1.97 11.30 2.03
N ARG A 102 -1.90 12.57 2.42
CA ARG A 102 -1.60 12.94 3.82
C ARG A 102 -2.89 12.81 4.62
N ARG A 103 -2.83 12.12 5.76
CA ARG A 103 -3.91 12.21 6.76
C ARG A 103 -3.72 13.53 7.50
N GLU A 104 -4.73 14.38 7.43
CA GLU A 104 -4.84 15.62 8.24
C GLU A 104 -5.00 15.29 9.73
#